data_AF-A0A350Y6J9-F1
#
_entry.id   AF-A0A350Y6J9-F1
#
_cell.length_a   1.000
_cell.length_b   1.000
_cell.length_c   1.000
_cell.angle_alpha   90.00
_cell.angle_beta   90.00
_cell.angle_gamma   90.00
#
_symmetry.space_group_name_H-M   'P 1'
#
loop_
_entity.id
_entity.type
_entity.pdbx_description
1 polymer ?
#
loop_
_entity_poly.entity_id
_entity_poly.type
_entity_poly.pdbx_seq_one_letter_code
_entity_poly.pdbx_strand_id
1 'polypeptide(L)'
;MPSVLLWTPESDHDRDAVCCIAQKIVEYYKCNLAISSGTKQGFNDVARKPDGLKKAVNIYLKSNDLVIFLIDADSPQSQAQRGKEKNSLINRIKPVVDASEGKALLILILQELEAWLLVDCLGICCYFTKNPEIRNNPEWIKFANKYQPGQTHFIVEAELGGNNAKEYLKDFSKEILIKKNPNLRNKPKNLKELQYSEDQSPEVAKSIELSNEIIKRNESLKEFSLCLQKLAQGGENS
;
A
#
# COMPACT_ATOMS: atom_id res chain seq x y z
N MET A 1 -21.13 13.51 4.86
CA MET A 1 -19.71 13.19 5.07
C MET A 1 -19.25 12.43 3.85
N PRO A 2 -18.24 12.92 3.10
CA PRO A 2 -17.68 12.20 1.96
C PRO A 2 -17.24 10.79 2.36
N SER A 3 -17.32 9.86 1.40
CA SER A 3 -17.11 8.43 1.65
C SER A 3 -16.45 7.76 0.45
N VAL A 4 -15.50 6.89 0.73
CA VAL A 4 -14.76 6.13 -0.27
C VAL A 4 -14.75 4.65 0.06
N LEU A 5 -14.92 3.81 -0.95
CA LEU A 5 -14.67 2.38 -0.87
C LEU A 5 -13.35 2.05 -1.56
N LEU A 6 -12.42 1.46 -0.81
CA LEU A 6 -11.14 0.98 -1.30
C LEU A 6 -11.24 -0.50 -1.66
N TRP A 7 -10.71 -0.89 -2.81
CA TRP A 7 -10.71 -2.29 -3.23
C TRP A 7 -9.33 -2.72 -3.69
N THR A 8 -8.67 -3.54 -2.88
CA THR A 8 -7.40 -4.19 -3.20
C THR A 8 -7.69 -5.66 -3.52
N PRO A 9 -7.89 -6.03 -4.80
CA PRO A 9 -8.41 -7.35 -5.17
C PRO A 9 -7.38 -8.48 -5.04
N GLU A 10 -6.10 -8.15 -4.84
CA GLU A 10 -4.99 -9.10 -4.82
C GLU A 10 -4.83 -9.80 -3.47
N SER A 11 -5.03 -9.08 -2.36
CA SER A 11 -4.82 -9.59 -1.00
C SER A 11 -5.68 -8.84 0.03
N ASP A 12 -6.23 -9.57 1.00
CA ASP A 12 -6.91 -8.96 2.15
C ASP A 12 -5.91 -8.34 3.15
N HIS A 13 -4.65 -8.81 3.18
CA HIS A 13 -3.60 -8.15 3.95
C HIS A 13 -3.30 -6.76 3.36
N ASP A 14 -3.18 -6.67 2.05
CA ASP A 14 -2.92 -5.38 1.38
C ASP A 14 -4.09 -4.43 1.51
N ARG A 15 -5.32 -4.95 1.43
CA ARG A 15 -6.54 -4.20 1.76
C ARG A 15 -6.43 -3.56 3.16
N ASP A 16 -6.07 -4.34 4.18
CA ASP A 16 -6.03 -3.85 5.55
C ASP A 16 -4.92 -2.83 5.78
N ALA A 17 -3.75 -3.04 5.17
CA ALA A 17 -2.65 -2.08 5.20
C ALA A 17 -2.98 -0.78 4.46
N VAL A 18 -3.58 -0.87 3.26
CA VAL A 18 -4.05 0.30 2.50
C VAL A 18 -5.11 1.07 3.28
N CYS A 19 -6.07 0.39 3.92
CA CYS A 19 -7.04 1.03 4.79
C CYS A 19 -6.38 1.77 5.97
N CYS A 20 -5.38 1.15 6.61
CA CYS A 20 -4.63 1.78 7.69
C CYS A 20 -3.90 3.05 7.22
N ILE A 21 -3.23 2.98 6.07
CA ILE A 21 -2.55 4.13 5.46
C ILE A 21 -3.56 5.22 5.08
N ALA A 22 -4.70 4.85 4.50
CA ALA A 22 -5.76 5.80 4.15
C ALA A 22 -6.30 6.54 5.38
N GLN A 23 -6.53 5.84 6.49
CA GLN A 23 -6.94 6.45 7.76
C GLN A 23 -5.88 7.45 8.27
N LYS A 24 -4.61 7.06 8.24
CA LYS A 24 -3.50 7.96 8.61
C LYS A 24 -3.41 9.19 7.69
N ILE A 25 -3.69 9.05 6.40
CA ILE A 25 -3.77 10.17 5.44
C ILE A 25 -4.89 11.13 5.86
N VAL A 26 -6.09 10.60 6.15
CA VAL A 26 -7.25 11.38 6.59
C VAL A 26 -6.94 12.13 7.89
N GLU A 27 -6.32 11.46 8.86
CA GLU A 27 -5.86 12.07 10.12
C GLU A 27 -4.80 13.16 9.88
N TYR A 28 -3.80 12.89 9.04
CA TYR A 28 -2.72 13.82 8.73
C TYR A 28 -3.23 15.12 8.11
N TYR A 29 -4.15 15.04 7.15
CA TYR A 29 -4.77 16.22 6.53
C TYR A 29 -5.93 16.80 7.35
N LYS A 30 -6.29 16.18 8.48
CA LYS A 30 -7.44 16.57 9.32
C LYS A 30 -8.73 16.67 8.52
N CYS A 31 -8.91 15.74 7.58
CA CYS A 31 -10.08 15.68 6.73
C CYS A 31 -11.18 14.83 7.36
N ASN A 32 -12.44 15.07 6.99
CA ASN A 32 -13.56 14.22 7.39
C ASN A 32 -14.00 13.33 6.22
N LEU A 33 -13.48 12.10 6.18
CA LEU A 33 -13.72 11.15 5.09
C LEU A 33 -13.97 9.75 5.67
N ALA A 34 -15.12 9.16 5.35
CA ALA A 34 -15.39 7.77 5.68
C ALA A 34 -14.66 6.83 4.72
N ILE A 35 -13.93 5.87 5.27
CA ILE A 35 -13.23 4.84 4.51
C ILE A 35 -13.90 3.49 4.78
N SER A 36 -14.28 2.81 3.71
CA SER A 36 -14.71 1.41 3.72
C SER A 36 -13.87 0.59 2.76
N SER A 37 -13.96 -0.74 2.82
CA SER A 37 -13.22 -1.60 1.90
C SER A 37 -14.02 -2.81 1.42
N GLY A 38 -13.71 -3.22 0.18
CA GLY A 38 -14.14 -4.49 -0.39
C GLY A 38 -13.14 -5.61 -0.09
N THR A 39 -13.63 -6.85 -0.01
CA THR A 39 -12.76 -8.02 0.21
C THR A 39 -12.28 -8.63 -1.11
N LYS A 40 -11.17 -9.37 -1.06
CA LYS A 40 -10.69 -10.18 -2.20
C LYS A 40 -11.74 -11.19 -2.66
N GLN A 41 -12.38 -11.88 -1.73
CA GLN A 41 -13.42 -12.84 -2.06
C GLN A 41 -14.63 -12.16 -2.72
N GLY A 42 -15.06 -11.01 -2.18
CA GLY A 42 -16.15 -10.23 -2.77
C GLY A 42 -15.83 -9.81 -4.21
N PHE A 43 -14.59 -9.44 -4.50
CA PHE A 43 -14.15 -9.15 -5.88
C PHE A 43 -14.29 -10.37 -6.77
N ASN A 44 -13.74 -11.50 -6.34
CA ASN A 44 -13.76 -12.74 -7.12
C ASN A 44 -15.19 -13.21 -7.42
N ASP A 45 -16.10 -13.08 -6.46
CA ASP A 45 -17.49 -13.50 -6.61
C ASP A 45 -18.26 -12.68 -7.64
N VAL A 46 -18.05 -11.36 -7.66
CA VAL A 46 -18.71 -10.50 -8.64
C VAL A 46 -18.04 -10.58 -10.00
N ALA A 47 -16.72 -10.71 -10.04
CA ALA A 47 -15.95 -10.65 -11.26
C ALA A 47 -16.03 -11.93 -12.11
N ARG A 48 -16.64 -13.01 -11.59
CA ARG A 48 -17.01 -14.23 -12.34
C ARG A 48 -18.35 -14.12 -13.05
N LYS A 49 -19.17 -13.11 -12.72
CA LYS A 49 -20.52 -12.94 -13.26
C LYS A 49 -20.49 -11.97 -14.45
N PRO A 50 -21.31 -12.18 -15.50
CA PRO A 50 -21.51 -11.18 -16.55
C PRO A 50 -21.94 -9.83 -15.95
N ASP A 51 -21.19 -8.77 -16.30
CA ASP A 51 -21.32 -7.41 -15.76
C ASP A 51 -21.27 -7.29 -14.23
N GLY A 52 -20.77 -8.32 -13.54
CA GLY A 52 -20.86 -8.37 -12.07
C GLY A 52 -20.06 -7.26 -11.39
N LEU A 53 -18.86 -6.94 -11.89
CA LEU A 53 -18.06 -5.81 -11.38
C LEU A 53 -18.77 -4.46 -11.57
N LYS A 54 -19.34 -4.22 -12.76
CA LYS A 54 -20.10 -2.99 -13.03
C LYS A 54 -21.29 -2.85 -12.08
N LYS A 55 -22.04 -3.94 -11.87
CA LYS A 55 -23.16 -3.97 -10.92
C LYS A 55 -22.68 -3.72 -9.49
N ALA A 56 -21.56 -4.32 -9.08
CA ALA A 56 -20.99 -4.13 -7.74
C ALA A 56 -20.58 -2.66 -7.50
N VAL A 57 -19.85 -2.05 -8.44
CA VAL A 57 -19.50 -0.63 -8.37
C VAL A 57 -20.74 0.25 -8.28
N ASN A 58 -21.76 0.01 -9.12
CA ASN A 58 -23.01 0.75 -9.05
C ASN A 58 -23.75 0.59 -7.71
N ILE A 59 -23.62 -0.57 -7.05
CA ILE A 59 -24.17 -0.79 -5.71
C ILE A 59 -23.37 0.00 -4.68
N TYR A 60 -22.03 -0.07 -4.71
CA TYR A 60 -21.19 0.66 -3.77
C TYR A 60 -21.33 2.18 -3.90
N LEU A 61 -21.56 2.68 -5.11
CA LEU A 61 -21.79 4.10 -5.38
C LEU A 61 -23.16 4.61 -4.90
N LYS A 62 -24.05 3.74 -4.38
CA LYS A 62 -25.27 4.18 -3.68
C LYS A 62 -24.99 4.70 -2.27
N SER A 63 -23.88 4.24 -1.68
CA SER A 63 -23.49 4.54 -0.30
C SER A 63 -22.11 5.17 -0.17
N ASN A 64 -21.38 5.30 -1.28
CA ASN A 64 -20.05 5.90 -1.34
C ASN A 64 -19.98 6.91 -2.47
N ASP A 65 -19.22 7.98 -2.27
CA ASP A 65 -18.99 9.02 -3.28
C ASP A 65 -17.96 8.57 -4.33
N LEU A 66 -17.05 7.67 -3.95
CA LEU A 66 -15.97 7.17 -4.79
C LEU A 66 -15.67 5.70 -4.52
N VAL A 67 -15.32 4.95 -5.57
CA VAL A 67 -14.70 3.62 -5.48
C VAL A 67 -13.28 3.70 -6.03
N ILE A 68 -12.27 3.28 -5.27
CA ILE A 68 -10.88 3.24 -5.73
C ILE A 68 -10.42 1.79 -5.76
N PHE A 69 -10.07 1.31 -6.95
CA PHE A 69 -9.31 0.07 -7.12
C PHE A 69 -7.83 0.37 -6.94
N LEU A 70 -7.16 -0.38 -6.07
CA LEU A 70 -5.71 -0.33 -5.91
C LEU A 70 -5.12 -1.68 -6.35
N ILE A 71 -4.21 -1.65 -7.33
CA ILE A 71 -3.57 -2.84 -7.87
C ILE A 71 -2.06 -2.66 -7.84
N ASP A 72 -1.33 -3.68 -7.44
CA ASP A 72 0.12 -3.69 -7.51
C ASP A 72 0.62 -3.53 -8.95
N ALA A 73 1.45 -2.51 -9.12
CA ALA A 73 2.13 -2.20 -10.35
C ALA A 73 3.49 -2.90 -10.33
N ASP A 74 3.57 -4.02 -11.05
CA ASP A 74 4.85 -4.64 -11.41
C ASP A 74 5.68 -3.71 -12.33
N SER A 75 6.85 -4.18 -12.78
CA SER A 75 7.63 -3.52 -13.83
C SER A 75 6.77 -3.09 -15.04
N PRO A 76 7.11 -1.98 -15.74
CA PRO A 76 6.36 -1.53 -16.92
C PRO A 76 6.18 -2.63 -18.00
N GLN A 77 7.15 -3.54 -18.11
CA GLN A 77 7.08 -4.68 -19.04
C GLN A 77 6.02 -5.70 -18.59
N SER A 78 5.99 -6.05 -17.30
CA SER A 78 4.97 -6.92 -16.71
C SER A 78 3.57 -6.31 -16.81
N GLN A 79 3.44 -4.99 -16.61
CA GLN A 79 2.17 -4.28 -16.81
C GLN A 79 1.72 -4.31 -18.28
N ALA A 80 2.64 -4.07 -19.22
CA ALA A 80 2.33 -4.16 -20.65
C ALA A 80 1.93 -5.58 -21.06
N GLN A 81 2.49 -6.61 -20.42
CA GLN A 81 2.08 -8.01 -20.59
C GLN A 81 0.69 -8.27 -20.00
N ARG A 82 0.44 -7.90 -18.74
CA ARG A 82 -0.90 -7.97 -18.10
C ARG A 82 -1.94 -7.22 -18.93
N GLY A 83 -1.59 -6.07 -19.53
CA GLY A 83 -2.45 -5.30 -20.41
C GLY A 83 -2.83 -6.03 -21.72
N LYS A 84 -1.99 -6.95 -22.20
CA LYS A 84 -2.30 -7.83 -23.34
C LYS A 84 -3.15 -9.04 -22.93
N GLU A 85 -3.08 -9.46 -21.67
CA GLU A 85 -3.88 -10.57 -21.15
C GLU A 85 -5.33 -10.16 -20.92
N LYS A 86 -6.25 -10.72 -21.73
CA LYS A 86 -7.69 -10.40 -21.64
C LYS A 86 -8.30 -10.53 -20.23
N ASN A 87 -7.75 -11.43 -19.40
CA ASN A 87 -8.28 -11.74 -18.07
C ASN A 87 -7.49 -11.09 -16.91
N SER A 88 -6.52 -10.21 -17.20
CA SER A 88 -5.80 -9.50 -16.13
C SER A 88 -6.76 -8.63 -15.30
N LEU A 89 -6.42 -8.42 -14.02
CA LEU A 89 -7.21 -7.57 -13.13
C LEU A 89 -7.43 -6.16 -13.71
N ILE A 90 -6.39 -5.59 -14.30
CA ILE A 90 -6.42 -4.28 -14.97
C ILE A 90 -7.47 -4.27 -16.08
N ASN A 91 -7.45 -5.26 -16.97
CA ASN A 91 -8.40 -5.33 -18.09
C ASN A 91 -9.85 -5.61 -17.66
N ARG A 92 -10.05 -6.21 -16.47
CA ARG A 92 -11.39 -6.41 -15.89
C ARG A 92 -11.93 -5.15 -15.22
N ILE A 93 -11.06 -4.35 -14.62
CA ILE A 93 -11.44 -3.13 -13.87
C ILE A 93 -11.57 -1.92 -14.79
N LYS A 94 -10.68 -1.77 -15.77
CA LYS A 94 -10.63 -0.58 -16.64
C LYS A 94 -11.97 -0.25 -17.33
N PRO A 95 -12.70 -1.22 -17.94
CA PRO A 95 -14.01 -0.91 -18.53
C PRO A 95 -15.04 -0.39 -17.52
N VAL A 96 -14.94 -0.80 -16.26
CA VAL A 96 -15.84 -0.35 -15.19
C VAL A 96 -15.46 1.06 -14.71
N VAL A 97 -14.16 1.34 -14.61
CA VAL A 97 -13.63 2.69 -14.31
C VAL A 97 -14.04 3.67 -15.41
N ASP A 98 -13.81 3.32 -16.68
CA ASP A 98 -14.14 4.18 -17.83
C ASP A 98 -15.65 4.48 -17.89
N ALA A 99 -16.50 3.50 -17.54
CA ALA A 99 -17.96 3.65 -17.53
C ALA A 99 -18.52 4.38 -16.29
N SER A 100 -17.68 4.73 -15.31
CA SER A 100 -18.12 5.31 -14.03
C SER A 100 -18.21 6.84 -14.03
N GLU A 101 -17.81 7.50 -15.13
CA GLU A 101 -17.77 8.97 -15.25
C GLU A 101 -16.98 9.64 -14.11
N GLY A 102 -15.86 9.02 -13.70
CA GLY A 102 -14.97 9.53 -12.65
C GLY A 102 -15.35 9.14 -11.21
N LYS A 103 -16.43 8.38 -11.02
CA LYS A 103 -16.85 7.89 -9.68
C LYS A 103 -16.18 6.58 -9.27
N ALA A 104 -15.49 5.91 -10.20
CA ALA A 104 -14.56 4.84 -9.91
C ALA A 104 -13.19 5.19 -10.48
N LEU A 105 -12.12 4.89 -9.73
CA LEU A 105 -10.74 5.13 -10.11
C LEU A 105 -9.93 3.85 -10.02
N LEU A 106 -8.85 3.77 -10.80
CA LEU A 106 -7.82 2.76 -10.69
C LEU A 106 -6.50 3.44 -10.39
N ILE A 107 -5.90 3.12 -9.24
CA ILE A 107 -4.56 3.53 -8.84
C ILE A 107 -3.65 2.31 -8.89
N LEU A 108 -2.50 2.46 -9.53
CA LEU A 108 -1.48 1.42 -9.58
C LEU A 108 -0.44 1.66 -8.48
N ILE A 109 -0.27 0.72 -7.55
CA ILE A 109 0.70 0.79 -6.47
C ILE A 109 2.11 0.50 -7.03
N LEU A 110 2.92 1.54 -7.20
CA LEU A 110 4.25 1.41 -7.80
C LEU A 110 5.22 0.68 -6.86
N GLN A 111 5.76 -0.46 -7.34
CA GLN A 111 6.68 -1.35 -6.63
C GLN A 111 6.04 -2.08 -5.43
N GLU A 112 4.81 -2.57 -5.60
CA GLU A 112 4.05 -3.30 -4.57
C GLU A 112 3.73 -2.44 -3.33
N LEU A 113 2.84 -2.95 -2.47
CA LEU A 113 2.49 -2.28 -1.22
C LEU A 113 3.71 -2.06 -0.30
N GLU A 114 4.69 -2.95 -0.32
CA GLU A 114 5.89 -2.83 0.50
C GLU A 114 6.67 -1.54 0.21
N ALA A 115 6.61 -1.00 -1.01
CA ALA A 115 7.19 0.31 -1.32
C ALA A 115 6.48 1.46 -0.60
N TRP A 116 5.19 1.31 -0.27
CA TRP A 116 4.48 2.25 0.59
C TRP A 116 4.86 2.11 2.06
N LEU A 117 5.28 0.93 2.52
CA LEU A 117 5.77 0.76 3.89
C LEU A 117 7.19 1.34 4.05
N LEU A 118 8.04 1.15 3.04
CA LEU A 118 9.45 1.60 3.03
C LEU A 118 9.63 3.12 2.99
N VAL A 119 8.55 3.89 2.83
CA VAL A 119 8.59 5.36 2.93
C VAL A 119 9.03 5.84 4.31
N ASP A 120 8.85 5.02 5.35
CA ASP A 120 9.26 5.30 6.73
C ASP A 120 9.97 4.09 7.36
N CYS A 121 11.27 3.97 7.09
CA CYS A 121 12.11 2.91 7.64
C CYS A 121 12.23 2.95 9.16
N LEU A 122 12.02 4.12 9.79
CA LEU A 122 12.05 4.26 11.25
C LEU A 122 10.79 3.64 11.88
N GLY A 123 9.63 3.80 11.24
CA GLY A 123 8.40 3.11 11.63
C GLY A 123 8.53 1.58 11.56
N ILE A 124 9.18 1.07 10.52
CA ILE A 124 9.50 -0.36 10.41
C ILE A 124 10.43 -0.80 11.55
N CYS A 125 11.44 0.01 11.91
CA CYS A 125 12.29 -0.26 13.08
C CYS A 125 11.44 -0.37 14.36
N CYS A 126 10.50 0.55 14.59
CA CYS A 126 9.61 0.53 15.76
C CYS A 126 8.78 -0.75 15.85
N TYR A 127 8.26 -1.23 14.72
CA TYR A 127 7.52 -2.49 14.64
C TYR A 127 8.36 -3.69 15.09
N PHE A 128 9.50 -3.94 14.43
CA PHE A 128 10.34 -5.13 14.71
C PHE A 128 11.03 -5.08 16.09
N THR A 129 11.28 -3.89 16.60
CA THR A 129 11.81 -3.70 17.95
C THR A 129 10.72 -3.84 19.01
N LYS A 130 9.44 -3.71 18.64
CA LYS A 130 8.29 -3.60 19.55
C LYS A 130 8.45 -2.42 20.52
N ASN A 131 9.05 -1.33 20.05
CA ASN A 131 9.32 -0.14 20.87
C ASN A 131 9.11 1.15 20.05
N PRO A 132 8.00 1.87 20.26
CA PRO A 132 7.73 3.12 19.55
C PRO A 132 8.70 4.25 19.91
N GLU A 133 9.27 4.24 21.13
CA GLU A 133 10.21 5.28 21.60
C GLU A 133 11.52 5.31 20.82
N ILE A 134 11.79 4.28 20.01
CA ILE A 134 12.95 4.22 19.13
C ILE A 134 12.95 5.34 18.09
N ARG A 135 11.79 5.93 17.78
CA ARG A 135 11.71 7.12 16.93
C ARG A 135 12.55 8.29 17.45
N ASN A 136 12.76 8.35 18.77
CA ASN A 136 13.52 9.41 19.44
C ASN A 136 14.98 8.99 19.72
N ASN A 137 15.39 7.76 19.35
CA ASN A 137 16.72 7.25 19.63
C ASN A 137 17.70 7.60 18.48
N PRO A 138 18.75 8.40 18.73
CA PRO A 138 19.68 8.83 17.67
C PRO A 138 20.38 7.69 16.91
N GLU A 139 20.68 6.57 17.58
CA GLU A 139 21.33 5.44 16.92
C GLU A 139 20.41 4.73 15.94
N TRP A 140 19.12 4.64 16.28
CA TRP A 140 18.11 4.03 15.43
C TRP A 140 17.65 4.96 14.32
N ILE A 141 17.57 6.26 14.57
CA ILE A 141 17.38 7.26 13.51
C ILE A 141 18.51 7.14 12.48
N LYS A 142 19.78 7.13 12.93
CA LYS A 142 20.94 6.98 12.05
C LYS A 142 20.92 5.65 11.30
N PHE A 143 20.53 4.57 11.98
CA PHE A 143 20.39 3.26 11.35
C PHE A 143 19.29 3.27 10.29
N ALA A 144 18.07 3.70 10.61
CA ALA A 144 16.96 3.76 9.66
C ALA A 144 17.32 4.62 8.44
N ASN A 145 17.93 5.79 8.66
CA ASN A 145 18.36 6.68 7.57
C ASN A 145 19.39 6.04 6.62
N LYS A 146 20.25 5.14 7.12
CA LYS A 146 21.20 4.39 6.27
C LYS A 146 20.47 3.47 5.28
N TYR A 147 19.34 2.89 5.69
CA TYR A 147 18.54 1.98 4.87
C TYR A 147 17.35 2.67 4.23
N GLN A 148 17.11 3.95 4.48
CA GLN A 148 15.97 4.69 3.94
C GLN A 148 16.18 4.91 2.43
N PRO A 149 15.38 4.27 1.56
CA PRO A 149 15.45 4.55 0.14
C PRO A 149 14.99 5.98 -0.11
N GLY A 150 15.53 6.63 -1.15
CA GLY A 150 15.09 7.96 -1.58
C GLY A 150 13.63 7.93 -2.01
N GLN A 151 13.40 7.65 -3.30
CA GLN A 151 12.08 7.42 -3.86
C GLN A 151 11.81 5.91 -3.95
N THR A 152 10.80 5.42 -3.22
CA THR A 152 10.57 3.97 -3.06
C THR A 152 9.95 3.31 -4.29
N HIS A 153 9.28 4.09 -5.14
CA HIS A 153 8.78 3.62 -6.43
C HIS A 153 9.90 3.32 -7.47
N PHE A 154 11.15 3.64 -7.14
CA PHE A 154 12.34 3.25 -7.90
C PHE A 154 13.08 2.04 -7.33
N ILE A 155 12.54 1.37 -6.30
CA ILE A 155 13.06 0.08 -5.82
C ILE A 155 12.62 -1.00 -6.82
N VAL A 156 13.21 -0.97 -8.01
CA VAL A 156 12.98 -1.92 -9.10
C VAL A 156 13.97 -3.08 -8.99
N GLU A 157 13.58 -4.24 -9.51
CA GLU A 157 14.55 -5.26 -9.92
C GLU A 157 15.49 -4.64 -10.98
N ALA A 158 16.76 -4.44 -10.64
CA ALA A 158 17.75 -3.92 -11.59
C ALA A 158 18.07 -4.96 -12.69
N GLU A 159 17.96 -6.25 -12.37
CA GLU A 159 18.18 -7.43 -13.24
C GLU A 159 17.35 -8.62 -12.71
N LEU A 160 17.26 -9.72 -13.48
CA LEU A 160 16.70 -11.01 -13.02
C LEU A 160 17.42 -11.46 -11.73
N GLY A 161 16.75 -11.32 -10.58
CA GLY A 161 17.30 -11.63 -9.25
C GLY A 161 17.74 -10.42 -8.41
N GLY A 162 17.38 -9.19 -8.79
CA GLY A 162 17.51 -8.01 -7.94
C GLY A 162 16.36 -7.87 -6.94
N ASN A 163 16.60 -7.23 -5.79
CA ASN A 163 15.60 -7.09 -4.74
C ASN A 163 14.47 -6.12 -5.13
N ASN A 164 13.26 -6.63 -5.36
CA ASN A 164 12.04 -5.81 -5.38
C ASN A 164 11.76 -5.21 -3.99
N ALA A 165 10.74 -4.34 -3.85
CA ALA A 165 10.44 -3.69 -2.57
C ALA A 165 10.19 -4.68 -1.42
N LYS A 166 9.58 -5.83 -1.71
CA LYS A 166 9.34 -6.91 -0.75
C LYS A 166 10.62 -7.61 -0.30
N GLU A 167 11.53 -7.91 -1.21
CA GLU A 167 12.84 -8.47 -0.87
C GLU A 167 13.69 -7.47 -0.10
N TYR A 168 13.64 -6.19 -0.48
CA TYR A 168 14.27 -5.12 0.26
C TYR A 168 13.76 -5.05 1.70
N LEU A 169 12.43 -5.09 1.90
CA LEU A 169 11.82 -5.05 3.23
C LEU A 169 12.17 -6.31 4.06
N LYS A 170 12.23 -7.48 3.43
CA LYS A 170 12.71 -8.73 4.06
C LYS A 170 14.14 -8.59 4.54
N ASP A 171 15.05 -8.11 3.72
CA ASP A 171 16.45 -7.93 4.11
C ASP A 171 16.62 -6.85 5.16
N PHE A 172 15.93 -5.72 5.03
CA PHE A 172 15.95 -4.67 6.03
C PHE A 172 15.44 -5.17 7.40
N SER A 173 14.38 -5.99 7.42
CA SER A 173 13.89 -6.57 8.68
C SER A 173 14.92 -7.48 9.36
N LYS A 174 15.73 -8.24 8.60
CA LYS A 174 16.84 -9.02 9.16
C LYS A 174 17.87 -8.12 9.81
N GLU A 175 18.24 -7.03 9.15
CA GLU A 175 19.21 -6.06 9.67
C GLU A 175 18.72 -5.42 10.97
N ILE A 176 17.42 -5.09 11.08
CA ILE A 176 16.80 -4.60 12.32
C ILE A 176 16.91 -5.67 13.43
N LEU A 177 16.55 -6.91 13.12
CA LEU A 177 16.59 -8.03 14.07
C LEU A 177 18.02 -8.29 14.58
N ILE A 178 19.02 -8.24 13.70
CA ILE A 178 20.43 -8.38 14.05
C ILE A 178 20.90 -7.19 14.90
N LYS A 179 20.55 -5.95 14.54
CA LYS A 179 20.89 -4.77 15.37
C LYS A 179 20.27 -4.87 16.76
N LYS A 180 19.03 -5.34 16.87
CA LYS A 180 18.33 -5.55 18.14
C LYS A 180 18.95 -6.67 18.96
N ASN A 181 19.32 -7.78 18.31
CA ASN A 181 19.91 -8.95 18.95
C ASN A 181 21.03 -9.53 18.08
N PRO A 182 22.30 -9.11 18.30
CA PRO A 182 23.44 -9.53 17.48
C PRO A 182 23.66 -11.05 17.43
N ASN A 183 23.19 -11.81 18.44
CA ASN A 183 23.30 -13.27 18.48
C ASN A 183 22.50 -13.97 17.37
N LEU A 184 21.53 -13.27 16.76
CA LEU A 184 20.77 -13.79 15.63
C LEU A 184 21.61 -13.95 14.37
N ARG A 185 22.73 -13.23 14.23
CA ARG A 185 23.64 -13.33 13.07
C ARG A 185 24.13 -14.75 12.82
N ASN A 186 24.30 -15.53 13.90
CA ASN A 186 24.74 -16.92 13.85
C ASN A 186 23.57 -17.91 13.83
N LYS A 187 22.32 -17.45 13.72
CA LYS A 187 21.08 -18.24 13.76
C LYS A 187 20.21 -17.94 12.52
N PRO A 188 20.66 -18.33 11.31
CA PRO A 188 19.98 -17.97 10.06
C PRO A 188 18.54 -18.50 9.96
N LYS A 189 18.27 -19.68 10.54
CA LYS A 189 16.91 -20.24 10.58
C LYS A 189 15.95 -19.34 11.36
N ASN A 190 16.34 -18.92 12.55
CA ASN A 190 15.53 -18.01 13.39
C ASN A 190 15.33 -16.65 12.71
N LEU A 191 16.34 -16.12 12.03
CA LEU A 191 16.20 -14.89 11.25
C LEU A 191 15.16 -15.04 10.13
N LYS A 192 15.18 -16.15 9.40
CA LYS A 192 14.21 -16.42 8.34
C LYS A 192 12.78 -16.58 8.84
N GLU A 193 12.60 -17.06 10.06
CA GLU A 193 11.27 -17.18 10.70
C GLU A 193 10.76 -15.86 11.30
N LEU A 194 11.67 -14.92 11.59
CA LEU A 194 11.33 -13.64 12.25
C LEU A 194 11.29 -12.44 11.28
N GLN A 195 11.91 -12.55 10.11
CA GLN A 195 11.90 -11.51 9.09
C GLN A 195 10.47 -11.19 8.62
N TYR A 196 10.34 -10.08 7.90
CA TYR A 196 9.09 -9.64 7.33
C TYR A 196 8.39 -10.72 6.48
N SER A 197 7.07 -10.81 6.67
CA SER A 197 6.14 -11.56 5.84
C SER A 197 4.92 -10.69 5.50
N GLU A 198 4.29 -10.93 4.35
CA GLU A 198 3.22 -10.07 3.80
C GLU A 198 2.01 -9.95 4.74
N ASP A 199 1.71 -10.99 5.51
CA ASP A 199 0.63 -10.98 6.51
C ASP A 199 0.85 -9.94 7.62
N GLN A 200 2.09 -9.47 7.79
CA GLN A 200 2.45 -8.41 8.74
C GLN A 200 2.25 -7.00 8.17
N SER A 201 1.94 -6.84 6.87
CA SER A 201 1.77 -5.53 6.23
C SER A 201 0.79 -4.61 6.99
N PRO A 202 -0.34 -5.08 7.56
CA PRO A 202 -1.25 -4.20 8.31
C PRO A 202 -0.64 -3.69 9.62
N GLU A 203 0.10 -4.52 10.34
CA GLU A 203 0.71 -4.13 11.62
C GLU A 203 1.93 -3.22 11.42
N VAL A 204 2.69 -3.46 10.34
CA VAL A 204 3.76 -2.55 9.92
C VAL A 204 3.16 -1.20 9.55
N ALA A 205 2.08 -1.17 8.76
CA ALA A 205 1.40 0.07 8.36
C ALA A 205 0.97 0.92 9.56
N LYS A 206 0.48 0.31 10.66
CA LYS A 206 0.16 1.03 11.90
C LYS A 206 1.35 1.78 12.49
N SER A 207 2.55 1.22 12.33
CA SER A 207 3.79 1.79 12.85
C SER A 207 4.36 2.89 11.98
N ILE A 208 3.84 3.13 10.77
CA ILE A 208 4.28 4.20 9.86
C ILE A 208 3.72 5.56 10.30
N GLU A 209 4.56 6.60 10.26
CA GLU A 209 4.15 7.99 10.47
C GLU A 209 4.14 8.74 9.14
N LEU A 210 3.01 9.36 8.80
CA LEU A 210 2.85 10.11 7.57
C LEU A 210 3.18 11.59 7.76
N SER A 211 3.91 12.12 6.79
CA SER A 211 4.17 13.54 6.61
C SER A 211 4.22 13.84 5.12
N ASN A 212 4.20 15.12 4.74
CA ASN A 212 4.40 15.53 3.34
C ASN A 212 5.70 15.00 2.73
N GLU A 213 6.78 14.89 3.51
CA GLU A 213 8.05 14.34 3.02
C GLU A 213 7.95 12.83 2.80
N ILE A 214 7.32 12.11 3.74
CA ILE A 214 7.13 10.67 3.68
C ILE A 214 6.23 10.28 2.49
N ILE A 215 5.09 10.97 2.33
CA ILE A 215 4.15 10.72 1.21
C ILE A 215 4.83 10.93 -0.15
N LYS A 216 5.69 11.95 -0.28
CA LYS A 216 6.40 12.26 -1.55
C LYS A 216 7.45 11.21 -1.95
N ARG A 217 7.81 10.27 -1.07
CA ARG A 217 8.77 9.20 -1.41
C ARG A 217 8.18 8.18 -2.39
N ASN A 218 6.86 8.09 -2.52
CA ASN A 218 6.22 7.19 -3.47
C ASN A 218 5.14 7.93 -4.28
N GLU A 219 5.24 7.91 -5.62
CA GLU A 219 4.32 8.67 -6.46
C GLU A 219 2.88 8.13 -6.42
N SER A 220 2.67 6.81 -6.30
CA SER A 220 1.30 6.29 -6.17
C SER A 220 0.71 6.52 -4.78
N LEU A 221 1.52 6.53 -3.73
CA LEU A 221 1.07 6.95 -2.39
C LEU A 221 0.65 8.42 -2.40
N LYS A 222 1.42 9.27 -3.08
CA LYS A 222 1.11 10.69 -3.27
C LYS A 222 -0.14 10.90 -4.12
N GLU A 223 -0.31 10.16 -5.21
CA GLU A 223 -1.55 10.17 -6.01
C GLU A 223 -2.76 9.78 -5.16
N PHE A 224 -2.66 8.67 -4.43
CA PHE A 224 -3.70 8.19 -3.54
C PHE A 224 -4.04 9.22 -2.46
N SER A 225 -3.02 9.79 -1.82
CA SER A 225 -3.14 10.84 -0.81
C SER A 225 -3.88 12.07 -1.34
N LEU A 226 -3.50 12.58 -2.52
CA LEU A 226 -4.15 13.71 -3.17
C LEU A 226 -5.59 13.40 -3.57
N CYS A 227 -5.87 12.17 -3.98
CA CYS A 227 -7.23 11.73 -4.30
C CYS A 227 -8.15 11.81 -3.07
N LEU A 228 -7.72 11.25 -1.94
CA LEU A 228 -8.47 11.29 -0.68
C LEU A 228 -8.67 12.73 -0.19
N GLN A 229 -7.62 13.55 -0.27
CA GLN A 229 -7.69 14.96 0.12
C GLN A 229 -8.71 15.73 -0.74
N LYS A 230 -8.66 15.57 -2.06
CA LYS A 230 -9.60 16.23 -2.98
C LYS A 230 -11.04 15.79 -2.73
N LEU A 231 -11.27 14.50 -2.49
CA LEU A 231 -12.60 13.99 -2.19
C LEU A 231 -13.16 14.60 -0.91
N ALA A 232 -12.34 14.74 0.13
CA ALA A 232 -12.76 15.36 1.38
C ALA A 232 -13.10 16.86 1.20
N GLN A 233 -12.34 17.58 0.38
CA GLN A 233 -12.54 19.02 0.12
C GLN A 233 -13.70 19.30 -0.86
N GLY A 234 -13.93 18.42 -1.83
CA GLY A 234 -15.00 18.56 -2.83
C GLY A 234 -16.41 18.50 -2.24
N GLY A 235 -16.56 17.98 -1.01
CA GLY A 235 -17.83 17.96 -0.28
C GLY A 235 -18.20 19.28 0.42
N GLU A 236 -17.32 20.29 0.44
CA GLU A 236 -17.57 21.57 1.13
C GLU A 236 -18.16 22.67 0.22
N ASN A 237 -18.34 22.41 -1.09
CA ASN A 237 -18.86 23.38 -2.06
C ASN A 237 -20.13 22.91 -2.80
N SER A 238 -20.95 22.05 -2.19
CA SER A 238 -22.25 21.60 -2.74
C SER A 238 -23.42 22.09 -1.90
#